data_AF-A0A661GB93-F1
#
_entry.id   AF-A0A661GB93-F1
#
_cell.length_a   1.000
_cell.length_b   1.000
_cell.length_c   1.000
_cell.angle_alpha   90.00
_cell.angle_beta   90.00
_cell.angle_gamma   90.00
#
_symmetry.space_group_name_H-M   'P 1'
#
loop_
_entity.id
_entity.type
_entity.pdbx_description
1 polymer ?
#
loop_
_entity_poly.entity_id
_entity_poly.type
_entity_poly.pdbx_seq_one_letter_code
_entity_poly.pdbx_strand_id
1 'polypeptide(L)'
;MSKRYDAADIEVLTGLEPVRRRPGMYTDTSRPNHLVHEVVDNSVDEALSGHCKKIEVTLHTDGSIEVSDDGRGMPVDKHPKEKIPGVELILTRLHAG
;
A
#
# COMPACT_ATOMS: atom_id res chain seq x y z
N MET A 1 -34.67 -14.36 22.62
CA MET A 1 -34.17 -15.44 21.76
C MET A 1 -32.66 -15.33 21.71
N SER A 2 -31.94 -16.37 22.13
CA SER A 2 -30.47 -16.41 22.04
C SER A 2 -30.08 -16.44 20.56
N LYS A 3 -29.31 -15.45 20.09
CA LYS A 3 -28.70 -15.52 18.76
C LYS A 3 -27.72 -16.70 18.78
N ARG A 4 -28.01 -17.72 17.97
CA ARG A 4 -27.03 -18.77 17.68
C ARG A 4 -25.82 -18.08 17.03
N TYR A 5 -24.66 -18.28 17.62
CA TYR A 5 -23.37 -17.93 17.05
C TYR A 5 -22.75 -19.23 16.57
N ASP A 6 -22.59 -19.39 15.27
CA ASP A 6 -22.00 -20.58 14.66
C ASP A 6 -20.87 -20.22 13.70
N ALA A 7 -20.23 -21.24 13.10
CA ALA A 7 -19.05 -21.04 12.27
C ALA A 7 -19.32 -20.18 11.03
N ALA A 8 -20.58 -20.09 10.56
CA ALA A 8 -20.93 -19.26 9.42
C ALA A 8 -20.93 -17.76 9.74
N ASP A 9 -20.95 -17.38 11.03
CA ASP A 9 -20.84 -16.00 11.47
C ASP A 9 -19.38 -15.48 11.46
N ILE A 10 -18.40 -16.35 11.17
CA ILE A 10 -16.98 -15.97 11.09
C ILE A 10 -16.69 -15.43 9.69
N GLU A 11 -16.42 -14.12 9.62
CA GLU A 11 -16.03 -13.43 8.40
C GLU A 11 -14.51 -13.47 8.19
N VAL A 12 -14.08 -13.91 7.00
CA VAL A 12 -12.68 -13.85 6.56
C VAL A 12 -12.55 -12.71 5.56
N LEU A 13 -11.89 -11.63 5.99
CA LEU A 13 -11.62 -10.47 5.14
C LEU A 13 -10.41 -10.74 4.25
N THR A 14 -10.52 -10.48 2.95
CA THR A 14 -9.49 -10.81 1.95
C THR A 14 -8.99 -9.59 1.19
N GLY A 15 -7.82 -9.70 0.56
CA GLY A 15 -7.20 -8.59 -0.18
C GLY A 15 -6.99 -7.37 0.71
N LEU A 16 -7.62 -6.25 0.35
CA LEU A 16 -7.54 -4.99 1.09
C LEU A 16 -8.75 -4.72 2.00
N GLU A 17 -9.71 -5.65 2.09
CA GLU A 17 -10.87 -5.51 2.98
C GLU A 17 -10.49 -5.28 4.45
N PRO A 18 -9.48 -5.97 5.04
CA PRO A 18 -9.08 -5.72 6.42
C PRO A 18 -8.65 -4.26 6.66
N VAL A 19 -7.91 -3.68 5.71
CA VAL A 19 -7.43 -2.28 5.79
C VAL A 19 -8.60 -1.31 5.74
N ARG A 20 -9.53 -1.52 4.79
CA ARG A 20 -10.71 -0.65 4.65
C ARG A 20 -11.65 -0.77 5.85
N ARG A 21 -11.77 -1.96 6.45
CA ARG A 21 -12.63 -2.22 7.60
C ARG A 21 -12.04 -1.70 8.90
N ARG A 22 -10.71 -1.73 9.05
CA ARG A 22 -9.99 -1.34 10.26
C ARG A 22 -8.77 -0.46 9.96
N PRO A 23 -8.95 0.74 9.39
CA PRO A 23 -7.83 1.57 8.93
C PRO A 23 -6.87 1.99 10.05
N GLY A 24 -7.37 2.17 11.28
CA GLY A 24 -6.53 2.55 12.42
C GLY A 24 -5.49 1.50 12.85
N MET A 25 -5.55 0.28 12.32
CA MET A 25 -4.47 -0.71 12.49
C MET A 25 -3.32 -0.54 11.49
N TYR A 26 -3.53 0.21 10.41
CA TYR A 26 -2.61 0.29 9.27
C TYR A 26 -2.10 1.71 9.00
N THR A 27 -2.80 2.74 9.47
CA THR A 27 -2.39 4.13 9.27
C THR A 27 -2.83 5.02 10.43
N ASP A 28 -2.15 6.15 10.59
CA ASP A 28 -2.72 7.28 11.34
C ASP A 28 -4.02 7.74 10.65
N THR A 29 -5.10 7.79 11.42
CA THR A 29 -6.45 8.18 10.95
C THR A 29 -6.80 9.62 11.32
N SER A 30 -5.93 10.32 12.07
CA SER A 30 -6.12 11.73 12.42
C SER A 30 -5.82 12.66 11.23
N ARG A 31 -4.95 12.24 10.30
CA ARG A 31 -4.54 12.97 9.09
C ARG A 31 -3.89 12.02 8.08
N PRO A 32 -3.91 12.33 6.77
CA PRO A 32 -3.41 11.43 5.74
C PRO A 32 -1.87 11.39 5.62
N ASN A 33 -1.14 12.11 6.47
CA ASN A 33 0.31 12.31 6.31
C ASN A 33 1.08 10.99 6.39
N HIS A 34 0.62 10.04 7.20
CA HIS A 34 1.21 8.70 7.28
C HIS A 34 1.19 7.99 5.92
N LEU A 35 0.11 8.11 5.15
CA LEU A 35 0.03 7.52 3.80
C LEU A 35 1.06 8.13 2.84
N VAL A 36 1.41 9.41 3.01
CA VAL A 36 2.45 10.07 2.21
C VAL A 36 3.82 9.54 2.61
N HIS A 37 4.06 9.38 3.92
CA HIS A 37 5.32 8.83 4.42
C HIS A 37 5.57 7.44 3.85
N GLU A 38 4.56 6.56 3.81
CA GLU A 38 4.69 5.21 3.23
C GLU A 38 5.21 5.23 1.78
N VAL A 39 4.77 6.19 0.95
CA VAL A 39 5.26 6.30 -0.44
C VAL A 39 6.66 6.90 -0.50
N VAL A 40 6.91 7.95 0.30
CA VAL A 40 8.24 8.59 0.37
C VAL A 40 9.30 7.63 0.89
N ASP A 41 8.98 6.81 1.89
CA ASP A 41 9.90 5.84 2.50
C ASP A 41 10.34 4.79 1.47
N ASN A 42 9.43 4.31 0.61
CA ASN A 42 9.78 3.42 -0.50
C ASN A 42 10.76 4.09 -1.51
N SER A 43 10.57 5.37 -1.82
CA SER A 43 11.50 6.13 -2.66
C SER A 43 12.86 6.35 -1.95
N VAL A 44 12.87 6.51 -0.63
CA VAL A 44 14.09 6.61 0.18
C VAL A 44 14.86 5.29 0.20
N ASP A 45 14.19 4.14 0.23
CA ASP A 45 14.84 2.83 0.15
C ASP A 45 15.64 2.65 -1.16
N GLU A 46 15.12 3.17 -2.28
CA GLU A 46 15.87 3.22 -3.55
C GLU A 46 17.10 4.14 -3.44
N ALA A 47 16.99 5.25 -2.70
CA ALA A 47 18.10 6.17 -2.51
C ALA A 47 19.19 5.57 -1.61
N LEU A 48 18.79 4.89 -0.53
CA LEU A 48 19.68 4.13 0.35
C LEU A 48 20.39 2.99 -0.40
N SER A 49 19.72 2.40 -1.38
CA SER A 49 20.28 1.39 -2.29
C SER A 49 21.18 1.99 -3.39
N GLY A 50 21.31 3.32 -3.46
CA GLY A 50 22.16 4.02 -4.43
C GLY A 50 21.55 4.13 -5.84
N HIS A 51 20.25 3.87 -5.98
CA HIS A 51 19.54 3.89 -7.26
C HIS A 51 18.75 5.18 -7.50
N CYS A 52 18.26 5.83 -6.44
CA CYS A 52 17.54 7.10 -6.51
C CYS A 52 18.44 8.27 -6.03
N LYS A 53 18.35 9.41 -6.71
CA LYS A 53 19.04 10.66 -6.38
C LYS A 53 18.10 11.82 -6.13
N LYS A 54 16.87 11.74 -6.64
CA LYS A 54 15.88 12.82 -6.55
C LYS A 54 14.53 12.24 -6.19
N ILE A 55 13.93 12.79 -5.13
CA ILE A 55 12.55 12.52 -4.74
C ILE A 55 11.82 13.87 -4.76
N GLU A 56 10.72 13.94 -5.51
CA GLU A 56 9.86 15.10 -5.61
C GLU A 56 8.51 14.80 -4.97
N VAL A 57 8.05 15.69 -4.09
CA VAL A 57 6.73 15.60 -3.45
C VAL A 57 5.92 16.82 -3.83
N THR A 58 4.80 16.61 -4.50
CA THR A 58 3.90 17.66 -4.98
C THR A 58 2.57 17.57 -4.26
N LEU A 59 2.17 18.64 -3.57
CA LEU A 59 0.80 18.82 -3.08
C LEU A 59 0.00 19.57 -4.15
N HIS A 60 -0.98 18.89 -4.72
CA HIS A 60 -1.85 19.44 -5.76
C HIS A 60 -2.94 20.32 -5.14
N THR A 61 -3.53 21.18 -5.96
CA THR A 61 -4.58 22.14 -5.53
C THR A 61 -5.88 21.48 -5.10
N ASP A 62 -6.11 20.22 -5.50
CA ASP A 62 -7.26 19.41 -5.09
C ASP A 62 -7.02 18.66 -3.77
N GLY A 63 -5.84 18.82 -3.18
CA GLY A 63 -5.44 18.14 -1.94
C GLY A 63 -4.84 16.75 -2.16
N SER A 64 -4.71 16.27 -3.39
CA SER A 64 -3.95 15.05 -3.69
C SER A 64 -2.45 15.29 -3.58
N ILE A 65 -1.69 14.23 -3.31
CA ILE A 65 -0.23 14.28 -3.18
C ILE A 65 0.37 13.28 -4.16
N GLU A 66 1.39 13.74 -4.87
CA GLU A 66 2.20 12.94 -5.79
C GLU A 66 3.61 12.84 -5.25
N VAL A 67 4.19 11.64 -5.32
CA VAL A 67 5.58 11.35 -5.00
C VAL A 67 6.20 10.75 -6.25
N SER A 68 7.27 11.37 -6.74
CA SER A 68 8.03 10.91 -7.91
C SER A 68 9.49 10.71 -7.52
N ASP A 69 10.08 9.61 -7.95
CA ASP A 69 11.51 9.34 -7.80
C ASP A 69 12.16 8.90 -9.11
N ASP A 70 13.50 8.93 -9.13
CA ASP A 70 14.33 8.45 -10.24
C ASP A 70 15.02 7.11 -9.94
N GLY A 71 14.41 6.28 -9.09
CA GLY A 71 14.89 4.93 -8.76
C GLY A 71 14.71 3.92 -9.90
N ARG A 72 14.81 2.63 -9.58
CA ARG A 72 14.69 1.53 -10.58
C ARG A 72 13.28 1.39 -11.15
N GLY A 73 12.28 1.89 -10.43
CA GLY A 73 10.86 1.72 -10.73
C GLY A 73 10.30 0.38 -10.24
N MET A 74 8.98 0.34 -10.05
CA MET A 74 8.28 -0.88 -9.66
C MET A 74 8.32 -1.93 -10.79
N PRO A 75 8.48 -3.23 -10.48
CA PRO A 75 8.41 -4.30 -11.47
C PRO A 75 7.03 -4.35 -12.15
N VAL A 76 7.00 -4.31 -13.49
CA VAL A 76 5.77 -4.34 -14.29
C VAL A 76 5.57 -5.65 -15.04
N ASP A 77 6.57 -6.53 -15.02
CA ASP A 77 6.49 -7.88 -15.57
C ASP A 77 5.63 -8.81 -14.69
N LYS A 78 5.24 -9.96 -15.23
CA LYS A 78 4.33 -10.89 -14.55
C LYS A 78 5.06 -11.68 -13.47
N HIS A 79 4.52 -11.66 -12.26
CA HIS A 79 5.03 -12.46 -11.15
C HIS A 79 4.89 -13.96 -11.47
N PRO A 80 5.95 -14.77 -11.28
CA PRO A 80 5.99 -16.16 -11.76
C PRO A 80 4.97 -17.09 -11.10
N LYS A 81 4.50 -16.79 -9.89
CA LYS A 81 3.48 -17.61 -9.18
C LYS A 81 2.07 -17.03 -9.32
N GLU A 82 1.93 -15.73 -9.06
CA GLU A 82 0.64 -15.03 -9.00
C GLU A 82 0.09 -14.67 -10.39
N LYS A 83 0.95 -14.70 -11.43
CA LYS A 83 0.59 -14.49 -12.84
C LYS A 83 0.00 -13.11 -13.18
N ILE A 84 0.02 -12.17 -12.23
CA ILE A 84 -0.31 -10.75 -12.39
C ILE A 84 0.98 -9.89 -12.42
N PRO A 85 0.94 -8.66 -12.96
CA PRO A 85 2.08 -7.74 -12.90
C PRO A 85 2.57 -7.49 -11.48
N GLY A 86 3.89 -7.32 -11.29
CA GLY A 86 4.49 -7.02 -9.99
C GLY A 86 3.84 -5.82 -9.29
N VAL A 87 3.61 -4.73 -10.04
CA VAL A 87 2.92 -3.53 -9.56
C VAL A 87 1.50 -3.80 -9.07
N GLU A 88 0.75 -4.69 -9.74
CA GLU A 88 -0.59 -5.08 -9.29
C GLU A 88 -0.51 -5.89 -8.00
N LEU A 89 0.48 -6.78 -7.89
CA LEU A 89 0.69 -7.60 -6.70
C LEU A 89 1.01 -6.74 -5.47
N ILE A 90 1.95 -5.80 -5.61
CA ILE A 90 2.36 -4.88 -4.53
C ILE A 90 1.19 -4.01 -4.06
N LEU A 91 0.37 -3.50 -4.99
CA LEU A 91 -0.73 -2.60 -4.64
C LEU A 91 -2.00 -3.30 -4.14
N THR A 92 -2.17 -4.60 -4.38
CA THR A 92 -3.43 -5.32 -4.10
C THR A 92 -3.31 -6.48 -3.11
N ARG A 93 -2.10 -6.78 -2.62
CA ARG A 93 -1.88 -7.82 -1.60
C ARG A 93 -1.09 -7.27 -0.42
N LEU A 94 -1.60 -7.55 0.78
CA LEU A 94 -0.85 -7.33 2.00
C LEU A 94 0.32 -8.32 2.08
N HIS A 95 1.44 -7.85 2.64
CA HIS A 95 2.65 -8.65 2.84
C HIS A 95 3.28 -9.17 1.53
N ALA A 96 3.21 -8.37 0.46
CA ALA A 96 3.91 -8.60 -0.80
C ALA A 96 4.86 -7.43 -1.09
N GLY A 97 6.16 -7.74 -1.21
CA GLY A 97 7.25 -6.80 -1.49
C GLY A 97 8.49 -7.56 -1.93
#